data_AF-A0A3D1XS90-F1
#
_entry.id   AF-A0A3D1XS90-F1
#
_cell.length_a   1.000
_cell.length_b   1.000
_cell.length_c   1.000
_cell.angle_alpha   90.00
_cell.angle_beta   90.00
_cell.angle_gamma   90.00
#
_symmetry.space_group_name_H-M   'P 1'
#
loop_
_entity.id
_entity.type
_entity.pdbx_description
1 polymer ?
#
loop_
_entity_poly.entity_id
_entity_poly.type
_entity_poly.pdbx_seq_one_letter_code
_entity_poly.pdbx_strand_id
1 'polypeptide(L)' 'MKSFLEKPYAEVAFNLPIKEVFTYKIPPQFTGKVQVGMRVFVPFGRRRITGYVVAFTAKWDKDI' A
#
# COMPACT_ATOMS: atom_id res chain seq x y z
N MET A 1 19.51 -0.61 5.75
CA MET A 1 18.57 0.53 5.61
C MET A 1 18.73 1.11 4.19
N LYS A 2 18.17 0.45 3.14
CA LYS A 2 18.45 0.83 1.73
C LYS A 2 17.31 0.60 0.72
N SER A 3 16.11 0.13 1.10
CA SER A 3 15.11 -0.34 0.12
C SER A 3 13.89 0.55 -0.13
N PHE A 4 13.64 1.58 0.68
CA PHE A 4 12.39 2.36 0.59
C PHE A 4 12.40 3.48 -0.47
N LEU A 5 13.57 3.93 -0.92
CA LEU A 5 13.65 4.95 -2.00
C LEU A 5 13.32 4.36 -3.38
N GLU A 6 13.48 3.06 -3.57
CA GLU A 6 13.24 2.40 -4.87
C GLU A 6 11.77 2.00 -5.06
N LYS A 7 10.98 2.01 -3.99
CA LYS A 7 9.60 1.48 -3.99
C LYS A 7 8.65 2.45 -3.27
N PRO A 8 8.24 3.55 -3.93
CA PRO A 8 7.44 4.60 -3.30
C PRO A 8 5.97 4.20 -3.10
N TYR A 9 5.59 2.97 -3.44
CA TYR A 9 4.24 2.46 -3.32
C TYR A 9 4.17 1.25 -2.39
N ALA A 10 3.08 1.18 -1.64
CA ALA A 10 2.69 0.02 -0.85
C ALA A 10 1.52 -0.71 -1.53
N GLU A 11 1.60 -2.03 -1.62
CA GLU A 11 0.46 -2.87 -1.97
C GLU A 11 -0.30 -3.22 -0.69
N VAL A 12 -1.61 -2.97 -0.70
CA VAL A 12 -2.49 -3.10 0.45
C VAL A 12 -3.59 -4.11 0.15
N ALA A 13 -3.72 -5.11 1.01
CA ALA A 13 -4.83 -6.05 1.00
C ALA A 13 -5.93 -5.59 1.97
N PHE A 14 -7.19 -5.78 1.57
CA PHE A 14 -8.36 -5.45 2.40
C PHE A 14 -9.13 -6.71 2.78
N ASN A 15 -9.81 -6.68 3.93
CA ASN A 15 -10.74 -7.73 4.33
C ASN A 15 -12.08 -7.57 3.58
N LEU A 16 -12.03 -7.80 2.26
CA LEU A 16 -13.16 -7.75 1.33
C LEU A 16 -13.19 -9.06 0.54
N PRO A 17 -14.35 -9.50 0.02
CA PRO A 17 -14.48 -10.73 -0.76
C PRO A 17 -13.95 -10.56 -2.20
N ILE A 18 -12.71 -10.07 -2.34
CA ILE A 18 -12.00 -9.86 -3.62
C ILE A 18 -10.56 -10.35 -3.48
N LYS A 19 -10.01 -10.95 -4.54
CA LYS A 19 -8.64 -11.49 -4.54
C LYS A 19 -7.65 -10.52 -5.17
N GLU A 20 -7.71 -9.26 -4.75
CA GLU A 20 -6.91 -8.17 -5.31
C GLU A 20 -6.19 -7.38 -4.21
N VAL A 21 -5.01 -6.86 -4.57
CA VAL A 21 -4.26 -5.90 -3.76
C VAL A 21 -4.23 -4.55 -4.47
N PHE A 22 -4.30 -3.48 -3.69
CA PHE A 22 -4.41 -2.12 -4.20
C PHE A 22 -3.13 -1.35 -3.93
N THR A 23 -2.66 -0.60 -4.92
CA THR A 23 -1.40 0.13 -4.85
C THR A 23 -1.63 1.55 -4.37
N TYR A 24 -0.93 1.95 -3.32
CA TYR A 24 -0.99 3.30 -2.74
C TYR A 24 0.38 3.94 -2.73
N LYS A 25 0.45 5.22 -3.10
CA LYS A 25 1.66 6.03 -2.90
C LYS A 25 1.87 6.26 -1.41
N ILE A 26 3.10 6.05 -0.94
CA ILE A 26 3.49 6.32 0.44
C ILE A 26 3.75 7.82 0.57
N PRO A 27 3.01 8.53 1.45
CA PRO A 27 3.29 9.94 1.75
C PRO A 27 4.70 10.13 2.35
N PRO A 28 5.42 11.23 2.05
CA PRO A 28 6.80 11.44 2.53
C PRO A 28 6.97 11.32 4.05
N GLN A 29 5.97 11.75 4.83
CA GLN A 29 5.98 11.65 6.29
C GLN A 29 5.98 10.21 6.85
N PHE A 30 5.64 9.23 6.01
CA PHE A 30 5.62 7.81 6.34
C PHE A 30 6.76 7.02 5.68
N THR A 31 7.62 7.67 4.88
CA THR A 31 8.80 7.04 4.28
C THR A 31 9.68 6.40 5.36
N GLY A 32 10.02 5.13 5.18
CA GLY A 32 10.81 4.35 6.13
C GLY A 32 10.08 3.94 7.42
N LYS A 33 8.82 4.35 7.62
CA LYS A 33 7.99 3.94 8.76
C LYS A 33 7.03 2.81 8.42
N VAL A 34 6.58 2.75 7.16
CA VAL A 34 5.68 1.68 6.70
C VAL A 34 6.45 0.37 6.59
N GLN A 35 5.84 -0.73 7.02
CA GLN A 35 6.41 -2.08 6.98
C GLN A 35 5.39 -3.08 6.43
N VAL A 36 5.86 -4.18 5.86
CA VAL A 36 4.98 -5.32 5.51
C VAL A 36 4.35 -5.88 6.79
N GLY A 37 3.08 -6.24 6.72
CA GLY A 37 2.24 -6.64 7.86
C GLY A 37 1.64 -5.45 8.63
N MET A 38 2.03 -4.22 8.34
CA MET A 38 1.49 -3.05 9.03
C MET A 38 0.03 -2.78 8.64
N ARG A 39 -0.80 -2.55 9.65
CA ARG A 39 -2.18 -2.09 9.49
C ARG A 39 -2.21 -0.62 9.06
N VAL A 40 -2.94 -0.31 8.00
CA VAL A 40 -3.05 1.05 7.42
C VAL A 40 -4.50 1.46 7.24
N PHE A 41 -4.76 2.76 7.32
CA PHE A 41 -6.09 3.35 7.08
C PHE A 41 -6.03 4.26 5.86
N VAL A 42 -6.64 3.83 4.76
CA VAL A 42 -6.42 4.42 3.43
C VAL A 42 -7.74 4.69 2.71
N PRO A 43 -7.78 5.64 1.76
CA PRO A 43 -8.94 5.87 0.91
C PRO A 43 -9.26 4.65 0.05
N PHE A 44 -10.53 4.27 -0.04
CA PHE A 44 -11.03 3.21 -0.91
C PHE A 44 -12.39 3.65 -1.48
N GLY A 45 -12.37 4.15 -2.71
CA GLY A 45 -13.51 4.85 -3.31
C GLY A 45 -13.90 6.09 -2.49
N ARG A 46 -15.18 6.15 -2.07
CA ARG A 46 -15.73 7.29 -1.30
C ARG A 46 -15.49 7.22 0.21
N ARG A 47 -14.90 6.15 0.71
CA ARG A 47 -14.68 5.92 2.15
C ARG A 47 -13.21 5.68 2.45
N ARG A 48 -12.87 5.59 3.73
CA ARG A 48 -11.58 5.05 4.19
C ARG A 48 -11.82 3.73 4.90
N ILE A 49 -10.96 2.74 4.66
CA ILE A 49 -11.04 1.43 5.30
C ILE A 49 -9.66 1.01 5.80
N THR A 50 -9.67 0.01 6.69
CA THR A 50 -8.45 -0.60 7.20
C THR A 50 -7.99 -1.70 6.25
N GLY A 51 -6.70 -1.68 5.91
CA GLY A 51 -6.03 -2.74 5.17
C GLY A 51 -4.66 -3.07 5.77
N TYR A 52 -3.95 -3.99 5.14
CA TYR A 52 -2.61 -4.40 5.57
C TYR A 52 -1.63 -4.32 4.40
N VAL A 53 -0.45 -3.79 4.67
CA VAL A 53 0.64 -3.73 3.69
C VAL A 53 1.17 -5.14 3.47
N VAL A 54 1.13 -5.62 2.24
CA VAL A 54 1.61 -6.96 1.87
C VAL A 54 2.91 -6.93 1.08
N ALA A 55 3.19 -5.83 0.39
CA ALA A 55 4.44 -5.64 -0.35
C ALA A 55 4.73 -4.16 -0.62
N PHE A 56 5.94 -3.89 -1.11
CA PHE A 56 6.32 -2.61 -1.69
C PHE A 56 6.65 -2.80 -3.17
N THR A 57 6.30 -1.80 -4.00
CA THR A 57 6.54 -1.83 -5.44
C THR A 57 7.08 -0.49 -5.95
N ALA A 58 7.90 -0.55 -7.01
CA ALA A 58 8.38 0.61 -7.75
C ALA A 58 7.36 1.12 -8.77
N LYS A 59 6.42 0.27 -9.19
CA LYS A 59 5.44 0.52 -10.24
C LYS A 59 4.02 0.30 -9.75
N TRP A 60 3.09 1.06 -10.29
CA TRP A 60 1.66 1.00 -9.98
C TRP A 60 0.80 0.58 -11.20
N ASP A 61 1.45 0.26 -12.31
CA ASP A 61 0.79 -0.07 -13.57
C ASP A 61 0.23 -1.49 -13.46
N LYS A 62 -1.09 -1.57 -13.28
CA LYS A 62 -1.87 -2.79 -13.49
C LYS A 62 -2.74 -2.54 -14.71
N ASP A 63 -2.78 -3.48 -15.64
CA ASP A 63 -3.72 -3.44 -16.75
C ASP A 63 -5.14 -3.49 -16.14
N ILE A 64 -5.92 -2.42 -16.31
CA ILE A 64 -7.30 -2.28 -15.84
C ILE A 64 -8.25 -2.73 -16.95
#